data_AF-A0A522PRQ9-F1
#
_entry.id   AF-A0A522PRQ9-F1
#
_cell.length_a   1.000
_cell.length_b   1.000
_cell.length_c   1.000
_cell.angle_alpha   90.00
_cell.angle_beta   90.00
_cell.angle_gamma   90.00
#
_symmetry.space_group_name_H-M   'P 1'
#
loop_
_entity.id
_entity.type
_entity.pdbx_description
1 polymer ?
#
loop_
_entity_poly.entity_id
_entity_poly.type
_entity_poly.pdbx_seq_one_letter_code
_entity_poly.pdbx_strand_id
1 'polypeptide(L)' 'MDEYARFFQALGKRIRELRRKRELTQEDMISYHFSTRHWQQIEAGRPITVTTLLRVCKALKVSISDLVRGLDKQI' A
#
# COMPACT_ATOMS: atom_id res chain seq x y z
N MET A 1 -6.80 2.47 19.17
CA MET A 1 -6.64 2.81 17.74
C MET A 1 -7.85 2.25 17.03
N ASP A 2 -8.53 3.07 16.23
CA ASP A 2 -9.73 2.70 15.45
C ASP A 2 -9.47 1.47 14.53
N GLU A 3 -10.50 0.66 14.27
CA GLU A 3 -10.38 -0.59 13.49
C GLU A 3 -9.92 -0.31 12.05
N TYR A 4 -10.45 0.75 11.45
CA TYR A 4 -10.05 1.21 10.12
C TYR A 4 -8.60 1.69 10.13
N ALA A 5 -8.18 2.41 11.17
CA ALA A 5 -6.79 2.83 11.31
C ALA A 5 -5.84 1.63 11.41
N ARG A 6 -6.19 0.57 12.15
CA ARG A 6 -5.40 -0.67 12.19
C ARG A 6 -5.28 -1.33 10.82
N PHE A 7 -6.37 -1.40 10.07
CA PHE A 7 -6.35 -1.92 8.70
C PHE A 7 -5.38 -1.15 7.80
N PHE A 8 -5.49 0.19 7.77
CA PHE A 8 -4.62 0.99 6.92
C PHE A 8 -3.14 0.93 7.36
N GLN A 9 -2.85 0.84 8.66
CA GLN A 9 -1.48 0.60 9.14
C GLN A 9 -0.92 -0.74 8.64
N ALA A 10 -1.71 -1.82 8.74
CA ALA A 10 -1.29 -3.14 8.28
C ALA A 10 -1.12 -3.18 6.75
N LEU A 11 -2.02 -2.53 6.01
CA LEU A 11 -1.95 -2.38 4.56
C LEU A 11 -0.69 -1.61 4.14
N GLY A 12 -0.41 -0.45 4.76
CA GLY A 12 0.77 0.37 4.49
C GLY A 12 2.07 -0.40 4.73
N LYS A 13 2.14 -1.15 5.84
CA LYS A 13 3.28 -2.03 6.15
C LYS A 13 3.50 -3.08 5.05
N ARG A 14 2.43 -3.76 4.62
CA ARG A 14 2.52 -4.78 3.56
C ARG A 14 2.94 -4.20 2.21
N ILE A 15 2.41 -3.03 1.84
CA ILE A 15 2.81 -2.31 0.63
C ILE A 15 4.31 -2.00 0.67
N ARG A 16 4.82 -1.55 1.81
CA ARG A 16 6.24 -1.27 2.03
C ARG A 16 7.12 -2.52 1.89
N GLU A 17 6.71 -3.63 2.47
CA GLU A 17 7.40 -4.91 2.36
C GLU A 17 7.44 -5.40 0.91
N LEU A 18 6.33 -5.32 0.18
CA LEU A 18 6.24 -5.70 -1.23
C LEU A 18 7.11 -4.82 -2.12
N ARG A 19 7.17 -3.51 -1.86
CA ARG A 19 8.05 -2.59 -2.58
C ARG A 19 9.52 -2.96 -2.36
N ARG A 20 9.93 -3.16 -1.11
CA ARG A 20 11.32 -3.53 -0.75
C ARG A 20 11.73 -4.88 -1.32
N LYS A 21 10.83 -5.87 -1.37
CA LYS A 21 11.06 -7.17 -2.04
C LYS A 21 11.34 -7.05 -3.54
N ARG A 22 10.97 -5.92 -4.16
CA ARG A 22 11.24 -5.60 -5.56
C ARG A 22 12.41 -4.62 -5.72
N GLU A 23 13.14 -4.36 -4.64
CA GLU A 23 14.30 -3.47 -4.61
C GLU A 23 14.01 -2.02 -5.04
N LEU A 24 12.74 -1.61 -4.99
CA LEU A 24 12.33 -0.25 -5.34
C LEU A 24 12.48 0.68 -4.14
N THR A 25 13.02 1.88 -4.36
CA THR A 25 13.02 3.02 -3.43
C THR A 25 11.66 3.72 -3.41
N GLN A 26 11.46 4.70 -2.51
CA GLN A 26 10.22 5.49 -2.54
C GLN A 26 10.20 6.44 -3.74
N GLU A 27 11.36 6.93 -4.17
CA GLU A 27 11.54 7.78 -5.34
C GLU A 27 11.21 7.03 -6.65
N ASP A 28 11.54 5.74 -6.75
CA ASP A 28 11.24 4.92 -7.93
C ASP A 28 9.74 4.84 -8.24
N MET A 29 8.88 5.10 -7.25
CA MET A 29 7.43 5.09 -7.41
C MET A 29 6.92 6.22 -8.32
N ILE A 30 7.76 7.22 -8.61
CA ILE A 30 7.51 8.25 -9.63
C ILE A 30 7.29 7.61 -11.01
N SER A 31 8.07 6.60 -11.36
CA SER A 31 7.91 5.84 -12.61
C SER A 31 6.54 5.13 -12.70
N TYR A 32 5.91 4.89 -11.56
CA TYR A 32 4.56 4.30 -11.44
C TYR A 32 3.46 5.35 -11.22
N HIS A 33 3.77 6.62 -11.51
CA HIS A 33 2.85 7.74 -11.53
C HIS A 33 2.37 8.16 -10.13
N PHE A 34 3.13 7.83 -9.10
CA PHE A 34 2.94 8.34 -7.74
C PHE A 34 3.92 9.48 -7.47
N SER A 35 3.54 10.46 -6.65
CA SER A 35 4.55 11.31 -6.03
C SER A 35 5.18 10.57 -4.85
N THR A 36 6.45 10.84 -4.55
CA THR A 36 7.15 10.25 -3.39
C THR A 36 6.37 10.50 -2.10
N ARG A 37 5.85 11.72 -1.91
CA ARG A 37 5.04 12.09 -0.73
C ARG A 37 3.75 11.27 -0.63
N HIS A 38 3.03 11.08 -1.73
CA HIS A 38 1.81 10.26 -1.72
C HIS A 38 2.17 8.81 -1.39
N TRP A 39 3.25 8.26 -1.96
CA TRP A 39 3.69 6.91 -1.64
C TRP A 39 4.08 6.75 -0.17
N GLN A 40 4.79 7.73 0.40
CA GLN A 40 5.11 7.76 1.83
C GLN A 40 3.87 7.76 2.72
N GLN A 41 2.82 8.51 2.34
CA GLN A 41 1.55 8.52 3.07
C GLN A 41 0.85 7.15 3.03
N ILE A 42 0.89 6.46 1.88
CA ILE A 42 0.36 5.11 1.74
C ILE A 42 1.09 4.15 2.69
N GLU A 43 2.43 4.16 2.68
CA GLU A 43 3.23 3.30 3.55
C GLU A 43 3.11 3.64 5.03
N ALA A 44 2.79 4.89 5.35
CA ALA A 44 2.49 5.35 6.71
C ALA A 44 1.06 4.99 7.16
N GLY A 45 0.28 4.30 6.33
CA GLY A 45 -1.07 3.84 6.65
C GLY A 45 -2.11 4.95 6.69
N ARG A 46 -1.96 5.99 5.85
CA ARG A 46 -3.03 6.96 5.62
C ARG A 46 -4.17 6.27 4.84
N PRO A 47 -5.45 6.58 5.15
CA PRO A 47 -6.57 6.10 4.36
C PRO A 47 -6.43 6.46 2.87
N ILE A 48 -6.82 5.52 2.01
CA ILE A 48 -6.79 5.68 0.55
C ILE A 48 -8.10 5.22 -0.07
N THR A 49 -8.35 5.69 -1.30
CA THR A 49 -9.47 5.20 -2.11
C THR A 49 -9.16 3.82 -2.70
N VAL A 50 -10.21 3.10 -3.10
CA VAL A 50 -10.07 1.84 -3.85
C VAL A 50 -9.31 2.05 -5.16
N THR A 51 -9.49 3.18 -5.84
CA THR A 51 -8.74 3.52 -7.05
C THR A 51 -7.23 3.59 -6.79
N THR A 52 -6.81 4.21 -5.68
CA THR A 52 -5.39 4.24 -5.28
C THR A 52 -4.88 2.83 -4.97
N LEU A 53 -5.68 1.99 -4.29
CA LEU A 53 -5.34 0.59 -4.02
C LEU A 53 -5.11 -0.21 -5.32
N LEU A 54 -5.97 -0.05 -6.33
CA LEU A 54 -5.82 -0.71 -7.63
C LEU A 54 -4.55 -0.24 -8.36
N ARG A 55 -4.20 1.05 -8.25
CA ARG A 55 -2.94 1.57 -8.80
C ARG A 55 -1.72 0.99 -8.09
N VAL A 56 -1.76 0.83 -6.77
CA VAL A 56 -0.72 0.14 -5.99
C VAL A 56 -0.59 -1.30 -6.45
N CYS A 57 -1.71 -2.01 -6.62
CA CYS A 57 -1.73 -3.39 -7.14
C CYS A 57 -1.03 -3.48 -8.51
N LYS A 58 -1.35 -2.56 -9.43
CA LYS A 58 -0.71 -2.48 -10.75
C LYS A 58 0.80 -2.19 -10.64
N ALA A 59 1.20 -1.22 -9.83
CA ALA A 59 2.60 -0.83 -9.65
C ALA A 59 3.45 -1.99 -9.08
N LEU A 60 2.90 -2.69 -8.09
CA LEU A 60 3.57 -3.81 -7.44
C LEU A 60 3.28 -5.16 -8.13
N LYS A 61 2.53 -5.21 -9.23
CA LYS A 61 2.17 -6.46 -9.92
C LYS A 61 1.64 -7.52 -8.95
N VAL A 62 0.66 -7.15 -8.12
CA VAL A 62 0.02 -8.02 -7.13
C VAL A 62 -1.49 -7.93 -7.26
N SER A 63 -2.21 -9.03 -7.03
CA SER A 63 -3.67 -9.00 -7.02
C SER A 63 -4.20 -8.28 -5.77
N ILE A 64 -5.41 -7.73 -5.84
CA ILE A 64 -6.04 -7.10 -4.67
C ILE A 64 -6.25 -8.12 -3.54
N SER A 65 -6.65 -9.35 -3.87
CA SER A 65 -6.90 -10.41 -2.90
C SER A 65 -5.63 -10.80 -2.15
N ASP A 66 -4.49 -10.88 -2.84
CA ASP A 66 -3.20 -11.14 -2.19
C ASP A 66 -2.76 -9.97 -1.31
N LEU A 67 -2.98 -8.74 -1.77
CA LEU A 67 -2.59 -7.55 -1.03
C LEU A 67 -3.38 -7.43 0.29
N VAL A 68 -4.69 -7.68 0.28
CA VAL A 68 -5.54 -7.51 1.47
C VAL A 68 -5.69 -8.79 2.31
N ARG A 69 -5.15 -9.93 1.84
CA ARG A 69 -5.33 -11.24 2.49
C ARG A 69 -5.05 -11.20 3.99
N GLY A 70 -6.06 -11.50 4.80
CA GLY A 70 -5.93 -11.60 6.25
C GLY A 70 -5.78 -10.27 6.99
N LEU A 71 -5.88 -9.12 6.29
CA LEU A 71 -5.96 -7.80 6.93
C LEU A 71 -7.36 -7.49 7.46
N ASP A 72 -8.35 -8.26 7.00
CA ASP A 72 -9.78 -8.19 7.32
C ASP A 72 -10.15 -8.90 8.63
N LYS A 73 -9.24 -9.66 9.25
CA LYS A 73 -9.52 -10.48 10.44
C LYS A 73 -9.87 -9.69 11.73
N GLN A 74 -9.84 -8.37 11.69
CA GLN A 74 -10.05 -7.47 12.83
C GLN A 74 -10.89 -6.23 12.47
N ILE A 75 -11.56 -6.27 11.31
CA ILE A 75 -12.58 -5.31 10.87
C ILE A 75 -13.93 -6.02 10.94
#